data_AF-A0A6N0NVZ4-F1
#
_entry.id   AF-A0A6N0NVZ4-F1
#
_cell.length_a   1.000
_cell.length_b   1.000
_cell.length_c   1.000
_cell.angle_alpha   90.00
_cell.angle_beta   90.00
_cell.angle_gamma   90.00
#
_symmetry.space_group_name_H-M   'P 1'
#
loop_
_entity.id
_entity.type
_entity.pdbx_description
1 polymer ?
#
loop_
_entity_poly.entity_id
_entity_poly.type
_entity_poly.pdbx_seq_one_letter_code
_entity_poly.pdbx_strand_id
1 'polypeptide(L)'
;MTLQTLLNVTTHIFHPLGFNAEPLSISLVAAGLILLLIVAVGGMAYGLFKAVKAVPNLTTKQFILALLLIAVFMVVIGIILP
;
A
#
# COMPACT_ATOMS: atom_id res chain seq x y z
N MET A 1 -12.68 -21.47 -29.35
CA MET A 1 -13.65 -20.80 -28.45
C MET A 1 -13.15 -19.40 -28.17
N THR A 2 -14.00 -18.39 -28.31
CA THR A 2 -13.61 -16.99 -28.11
C THR A 2 -13.73 -16.62 -26.62
N LEU A 3 -12.99 -15.60 -26.18
CA LEU A 3 -13.04 -15.07 -24.82
C LEU A 3 -14.47 -14.69 -24.40
N GLN A 4 -15.28 -14.26 -25.37
CA GLN A 4 -16.70 -13.97 -25.20
C GLN A 4 -17.50 -15.22 -24.81
N THR A 5 -17.21 -16.39 -25.37
CA THR A 5 -17.88 -17.64 -24.98
C THR A 5 -17.51 -18.04 -23.56
N LEU A 6 -16.25 -17.84 -23.14
CA LEU A 6 -15.80 -18.13 -21.78
C LEU A 6 -16.47 -17.20 -20.76
N LEU A 7 -16.54 -15.90 -21.05
CA LEU A 7 -17.23 -14.92 -20.22
C LEU A 7 -18.73 -15.22 -20.08
N ASN A 8 -19.38 -15.62 -21.17
CA ASN A 8 -20.81 -15.92 -21.20
C ASN A 8 -21.16 -17.21 -20.43
N VAL A 9 -20.29 -18.23 -20.51
CA VAL A 9 -20.45 -19.47 -19.73
C VAL A 9 -20.17 -19.22 -18.24
N THR A 10 -19.16 -18.41 -17.92
CA THR A 10 -18.85 -18.05 -16.53
C THR A 10 -20.00 -17.26 -15.91
N THR A 11 -20.53 -16.25 -16.60
CA THR A 11 -21.69 -15.48 -16.09
C THR A 11 -22.97 -16.32 -15.96
N HIS A 12 -23.18 -17.34 -16.81
CA HIS A 12 -24.32 -18.24 -16.67
C HIS A 12 -24.17 -19.28 -15.55
N ILE A 13 -22.95 -19.76 -15.27
CA ILE A 13 -22.69 -20.72 -14.17
C ILE A 13 -22.85 -20.06 -12.80
N PHE A 14 -22.53 -18.76 -12.69
CA PHE A 14 -22.63 -18.02 -11.45
C PHE A 14 -23.99 -17.30 -11.23
N HIS A 15 -24.88 -17.28 -12.23
CA HIS A 15 -26.22 -16.66 -12.12
C HIS A 15 -27.23 -17.39 -11.18
N PRO A 16 -27.29 -18.74 -11.11
CA PRO A 16 -28.30 -19.44 -10.28
C PRO A 16 -27.91 -19.54 -8.81
N LEU A 17 -26.66 -19.20 -8.46
CA LEU A 17 -26.25 -18.98 -7.08
C LEU A 17 -26.46 -17.50 -6.80
N GLY A 18 -27.55 -17.13 -6.11
CA GLY A 18 -27.87 -15.77 -5.70
C GLY A 18 -26.88 -15.15 -4.70
N PHE A 19 -25.58 -15.36 -4.89
CA PHE A 19 -24.54 -14.55 -4.30
C PHE A 19 -24.56 -13.21 -5.01
N ASN A 20 -25.28 -12.26 -4.41
CA ASN A 20 -25.05 -10.86 -4.67
C ASN A 20 -23.58 -10.57 -4.30
N ALA A 21 -22.67 -10.69 -5.27
CA ALA A 21 -21.24 -10.54 -5.06
C ALA A 21 -20.82 -9.07 -4.87
N GLU A 22 -21.71 -8.12 -5.20
CA GLU A 22 -21.52 -6.69 -4.95
C GLU A 22 -21.25 -6.39 -3.46
N PRO A 23 -22.11 -6.77 -2.48
CA PRO A 23 -21.87 -6.45 -1.07
C PRO A 23 -20.62 -7.12 -0.48
N LEU A 24 -20.25 -8.32 -0.93
CA LEU A 24 -19.04 -9.01 -0.45
C LEU A 24 -17.76 -8.40 -1.02
N SER A 25 -17.74 -8.07 -2.31
CA SER A 25 -16.58 -7.45 -2.96
C SER A 25 -16.28 -6.07 -2.38
N ILE A 26 -17.30 -5.24 -2.15
CA ILE A 26 -17.16 -3.92 -1.53
C ILE A 26 -16.59 -4.03 -0.12
N SER A 27 -17.09 -4.99 0.67
CA SER A 27 -16.62 -5.23 2.04
C SER A 27 -15.16 -5.70 2.07
N LEU A 28 -14.76 -6.56 1.11
CA LEU A 28 -13.39 -7.05 1.01
C LEU A 28 -12.41 -5.96 0.55
N VAL A 29 -12.83 -5.09 -0.37
CA VAL A 29 -12.04 -3.91 -0.79
C VAL A 29 -11.87 -2.94 0.38
N ALA A 30 -12.94 -2.65 1.13
CA ALA A 30 -12.86 -1.78 2.30
C ALA A 30 -11.92 -2.35 3.38
N ALA A 31 -12.03 -3.65 3.68
CA ALA A 31 -11.12 -4.32 4.61
C ALA A 31 -9.66 -4.28 4.13
N GLY A 32 -9.42 -4.49 2.83
CA GLY A 32 -8.09 -4.38 2.23
C GLY A 32 -7.49 -2.98 2.36
N LEU A 33 -8.28 -1.92 2.13
CA LEU A 33 -7.84 -0.54 2.30
C LEU A 33 -7.52 -0.21 3.76
N ILE A 34 -8.33 -0.69 4.71
CA ILE A 34 -8.08 -0.51 6.15
C ILE A 34 -6.77 -1.19 6.55
N LEU A 35 -6.54 -2.43 6.10
CA LEU A 35 -5.30 -3.16 6.37
C LEU A 35 -4.09 -2.45 5.75
N LEU A 36 -4.21 -1.96 4.52
CA LEU A 36 -3.16 -1.16 3.88
C LEU A 36 -2.82 0.10 4.68
N LEU A 37 -3.81 0.82 5.19
CA LEU A 37 -3.59 1.99 6.05
C LEU A 37 -2.89 1.62 7.34
N ILE A 38 -3.30 0.54 8.01
CA ILE A 38 -2.67 0.08 9.25
C ILE A 38 -1.21 -0.29 9.00
N VAL A 39 -0.92 -1.01 7.92
CA VAL A 39 0.45 -1.40 7.55
C VAL A 39 1.29 -0.17 7.19
N ALA A 40 0.74 0.78 6.44
CA ALA A 40 1.43 2.01 6.08
C ALA A 40 1.80 2.83 7.33
N VAL A 41 0.83 3.07 8.23
CA VAL A 41 1.05 3.83 9.47
C VAL A 41 2.01 3.10 10.41
N GLY A 42 1.82 1.78 10.60
CA GLY A 42 2.69 0.95 11.42
C GLY A 42 4.12 0.88 10.88
N GLY A 43 4.26 0.76 9.56
CA GLY A 43 5.55 0.78 8.87
C GLY A 43 6.27 2.12 9.02
N MET A 44 5.57 3.24 8.87
CA MET A 44 6.12 4.58 9.12
C MET A 44 6.56 4.75 10.57
N ALA A 45 5.72 4.38 11.54
CA ALA A 45 6.04 4.48 12.96
C ALA A 45 7.27 3.63 13.31
N TYR A 46 7.29 2.35 12.92
CA TYR A 46 8.43 1.46 13.14
C TYR A 46 9.71 1.98 12.47
N GLY A 47 9.60 2.46 11.23
CA GLY A 47 10.71 3.08 10.49
C GLY A 47 11.30 4.28 11.22
N LEU A 48 10.45 5.18 11.72
CA LEU A 48 10.86 6.35 12.51
C LEU A 48 11.57 5.94 13.80
N PHE A 49 11.01 4.99 14.57
CA PHE A 49 11.65 4.51 15.80
C PHE A 49 13.01 3.86 15.53
N LYS A 50 13.12 3.09 14.45
CA LYS A 50 14.39 2.46 14.04
C LYS A 50 15.41 3.51 13.60
N ALA A 51 14.99 4.53 12.84
CA ALA A 51 15.85 5.62 12.41
C ALA A 51 16.38 6.44 13.61
N VAL A 52 15.50 6.80 14.56
CA VAL A 52 15.88 7.55 15.77
C VAL A 52 16.88 6.76 16.62
N LYS A 53 16.67 5.44 16.78
CA LYS A 53 17.61 4.58 17.50
C LYS A 53 18.97 4.44 16.80
N ALA A 54 19.04 4.66 15.49
CA ALA A 54 20.30 4.61 14.76
C ALA A 54 21.13 5.90 14.93
N VAL A 55 20.50 7.06 15.16
CA VAL A 55 21.15 8.37 15.35
C VAL A 55 22.33 8.35 16.35
N PRO A 56 22.22 7.79 17.57
CA PRO A 56 23.31 7.82 18.55
C PRO A 56 24.56 7.03 18.14
N ASN A 57 24.48 6.17 17.12
CA ASN A 57 25.62 5.37 16.64
C ASN A 57 26.27 5.95 15.36
N LEU A 58 25.81 7.10 14.86
CA LEU A 58 26.33 7.70 13.62
C LEU A 58 27.44 8.70 13.90
N THR A 59 28.49 8.66 13.06
CA THR A 59 29.48 9.74 13.01
C THR A 59 28.88 11.01 12.37
N THR A 60 29.42 12.19 12.65
CA THR A 60 28.91 13.47 12.12
C THR A 60 28.75 13.48 10.59
N LYS A 61 29.70 12.88 9.85
CA LYS A 61 29.64 12.78 8.39
C LYS A 61 28.46 11.92 7.92
N GLN A 62 28.22 10.79 8.58
CA GLN A 62 27.11 9.89 8.26
C GLN A 62 25.76 10.51 8.62
N PHE A 63 25.68 11.25 9.72
CA PHE A 63 24.47 11.98 10.11
C PHE A 63 24.08 13.04 9.06
N ILE A 64 25.03 13.86 8.61
CA ILE A 64 24.81 14.86 7.56
C ILE A 64 24.36 14.19 6.25
N LEU A 65 24.99 13.07 5.88
CA LEU A 65 24.65 12.35 4.66
C LEU A 65 23.25 11.72 4.73
N ALA A 66 22.85 11.21 5.90
CA ALA A 66 21.48 10.73 6.15
C ALA A 66 20.44 11.86 6.07
N LEU A 67 20.72 13.02 6.66
CA LEU A 67 19.85 14.19 6.57
C LEU A 67 19.68 14.68 5.13
N LEU A 68 20.76 14.71 4.36
CA LEU A 68 20.73 15.09 2.96
C LEU A 68 19.86 14.12 2.14
N LEU A 69 19.98 12.83 2.39
CA LEU A 69 19.16 11.80 1.72
C LEU A 69 17.67 11.94 2.07
N ILE A 70 17.34 12.19 3.34
CA ILE A 70 15.95 12.47 3.77
C ILE A 70 15.41 13.72 3.08
N ALA A 71 16.21 14.80 3.01
CA ALA A 71 15.81 16.05 2.36
C ALA A 71 15.50 15.85 0.87
N VAL A 72 16.38 15.15 0.14
CA VAL A 72 16.15 14.80 -1.27
C VAL A 72 14.89 13.95 -1.43
N PHE A 73 14.69 12.95 -0.57
CA PHE A 73 13.50 12.11 -0.59
C PHE A 73 12.20 12.91 -0.38
N MET A 74 12.19 13.87 0.56
CA MET A 74 11.04 14.76 0.77
C MET A 74 10.76 15.64 -0.43
N VAL A 75 11.78 16.19 -1.09
CA VAL A 75 11.61 16.98 -2.32
C VAL A 75 10.99 16.14 -3.42
N VAL A 76 11.49 14.91 -3.63
CA VAL A 76 10.96 14.00 -4.65
C VAL A 76 9.49 13.66 -4.36
N ILE A 77 9.14 13.33 -3.12
CA ILE A 77 7.73 13.09 -2.75
C ILE A 77 6.89 14.33 -3.00
N GLY A 78 7.36 15.52 -2.62
CA GLY A 78 6.64 16.78 -2.81
C GLY A 78 6.40 17.14 -4.28
N ILE A 79 7.24 16.67 -5.20
CA ILE A 79 7.04 16.84 -6.64
C ILE A 79 6.08 15.77 -7.20
N ILE A 80 6.11 14.55 -6.65
CA ILE A 80 5.29 13.41 -7.13
C ILE A 80 3.86 13.46 -6.62
N LEU A 81 3.61 14.04 -5.43
CA LEU A 81 2.25 14.30 -4.94
C LEU A 81 1.70 15.54 -5.66
N PRO A 82 0.74 15.40 -6.60
CA PRO A 82 0.05 16.55 -7.19
C PRO A 82 -0.91 17.22 -6.19
#